data_AF-A0A0F9HAL0-F1
#
_entry.id   AF-A0A0F9HAL0-F1
#
_cell.length_a   1.000
_cell.length_b   1.000
_cell.length_c   1.000
_cell.angle_alpha   90.00
_cell.angle_beta   90.00
_cell.angle_gamma   90.00
#
_symmetry.space_group_name_H-M   'P 1'
#
loop_
_entity.id
_entity.type
_entity.pdbx_description
1 polymer ?
#
loop_
_entity_poly.entity_id
_entity_poly.type
_entity_poly.pdbx_seq_one_letter_code
_entity_poly.pdbx_strand_id
1 'polypeptide(L)'
;MEDSELDKYRKELYERAKKVTPYNIAGFIQELMEQSHDYNTCVYATAAAAIAGMSIMADKLGITGFQAGAVMWEYMREAHHIEYPSRLLTYGDMLYPQYGHKYKTISKDIWEWLQKEARRKLDEDGAKEEPFMVQSVRDHMQTIVDGIVPFGYKVKEG
;
A
#
# COMPACT_ATOMS: atom_id res chain seq x y z
N MET A 1 10.68 6.85 -25.08
CA MET A 1 11.88 6.78 -24.23
C MET A 1 12.18 5.31 -24.00
N GLU A 2 13.43 4.85 -24.13
CA GLU A 2 13.77 3.46 -23.78
C GLU A 2 13.70 3.25 -22.26
N ASP A 3 13.52 2.01 -21.79
CA ASP A 3 13.36 1.71 -20.36
C ASP A 3 14.53 2.23 -19.50
N SER A 4 15.76 2.13 -20.01
CA SER A 4 16.96 2.60 -19.32
C SER A 4 17.01 4.12 -19.17
N GLU A 5 16.54 4.85 -20.18
CA GLU A 5 16.43 6.31 -20.18
C GLU A 5 15.30 6.76 -19.25
N LEU A 6 14.18 6.02 -19.24
CA LEU A 6 13.03 6.28 -18.39
C LEU A 6 13.37 6.11 -16.90
N ASP A 7 14.11 5.06 -16.56
CA ASP A 7 14.61 4.83 -15.20
C ASP A 7 15.56 5.94 -14.75
N LYS A 8 16.44 6.39 -15.65
CA LYS A 8 17.34 7.52 -15.40
C LYS A 8 16.54 8.80 -15.16
N TYR A 9 15.59 9.13 -16.02
CA TYR A 9 14.70 10.28 -15.88
C TYR A 9 13.98 10.26 -14.53
N ARG A 10 13.34 9.14 -14.18
CA ARG A 10 12.65 8.96 -12.88
C ARG A 10 13.59 9.21 -11.70
N LYS A 11 14.78 8.63 -11.73
CA LYS A 11 15.76 8.76 -10.64
C LYS A 11 16.22 10.21 -10.46
N GLU A 12 16.60 10.86 -11.55
CA GLU A 12 17.02 12.27 -11.53
C GLU A 12 15.90 13.19 -11.02
N LEU A 13 14.67 12.94 -11.46
CA LEU A 13 13.50 13.71 -11.04
C LEU A 13 13.22 13.58 -9.54
N TYR A 14 13.32 12.38 -8.98
CA TYR A 14 13.09 12.16 -7.55
C TYR A 14 14.21 12.72 -6.68
N GLU A 15 15.46 12.70 -7.15
CA GLU A 15 16.57 13.36 -6.46
C GLU A 15 16.44 14.89 -6.50
N ARG A 16 15.86 15.46 -7.56
CA ARG A 16 15.48 16.87 -7.59
C ARG A 16 14.35 17.17 -6.61
N ALA A 17 13.29 16.35 -6.58
CA ALA A 17 12.15 16.52 -5.69
C ALA A 17 12.55 16.61 -4.21
N LYS A 18 13.50 15.78 -3.77
CA LYS A 18 14.01 15.79 -2.37
C LYS A 18 14.75 17.07 -1.99
N LYS A 19 15.19 17.88 -2.96
CA LYS A 19 15.90 19.16 -2.74
C LYS A 19 14.97 20.37 -2.83
N VAL A 20 13.69 20.15 -3.14
CA VAL A 20 12.68 21.20 -3.15
C VAL A 20 12.44 21.69 -1.72
N THR A 21 12.15 22.97 -1.59
CA THR A 21 11.95 23.68 -0.32
C THR A 21 10.52 24.24 -0.27
N PRO A 22 10.01 24.64 0.93
CA PRO A 22 8.72 25.32 1.03
C PRO A 22 8.58 26.55 0.11
N TYR A 23 9.70 27.22 -0.21
CA TYR A 23 9.68 28.48 -0.96
C TYR A 23 9.63 28.30 -2.48
N ASN A 24 10.01 27.12 -3.01
CA ASN A 24 10.09 26.89 -4.45
C ASN A 24 9.22 25.73 -4.95
N ILE A 25 8.46 25.06 -4.08
CA ILE A 25 7.60 23.93 -4.49
C ILE A 25 6.56 24.30 -5.54
N ALA A 26 5.95 25.48 -5.45
CA ALA A 26 4.99 25.94 -6.44
C ALA A 26 5.62 26.06 -7.84
N GLY A 27 6.82 26.64 -7.92
CA GLY A 27 7.57 26.73 -9.17
C GLY A 27 8.00 25.37 -9.70
N PHE A 28 8.40 24.44 -8.82
CA PHE A 28 8.71 23.06 -9.20
C PHE A 28 7.49 22.35 -9.80
N ILE A 29 6.32 22.45 -9.17
CA ILE A 29 5.07 21.85 -9.69
C ILE A 29 4.68 22.50 -11.02
N GLN A 30 4.82 23.82 -11.16
CA GLN A 30 4.56 24.52 -12.42
C GLN A 30 5.47 24.03 -13.54
N GLU A 31 6.78 23.92 -13.29
CA GLU A 31 7.75 23.38 -14.25
C GLU A 31 7.33 21.96 -14.70
N LEU A 32 6.87 21.12 -13.77
CA LEU A 32 6.38 19.79 -14.10
C LEU A 32 5.11 19.84 -14.96
N MET A 33 4.17 20.73 -14.69
CA MET A 33 2.93 20.84 -15.48
C MET A 33 3.17 21.37 -16.90
N GLU A 34 4.19 22.21 -17.09
CA GLU A 34 4.52 22.82 -18.40
C GLU A 34 5.33 21.88 -19.32
N GLN A 35 5.92 20.81 -18.77
CA GLN A 35 6.60 19.80 -19.56
C GLN A 35 5.62 18.98 -20.41
N SER A 36 6.05 18.58 -21.62
CA SER A 36 5.31 17.60 -22.42
C SER A 36 5.49 16.22 -21.80
N HIS A 37 4.40 15.56 -21.46
CA HIS A 37 4.41 14.22 -20.89
C HIS A 37 3.83 13.18 -21.83
N ASP A 38 4.41 11.99 -21.79
CA ASP A 38 3.81 10.75 -22.23
C ASP A 38 3.14 10.00 -21.05
N TYR A 39 2.63 8.80 -21.33
CA TYR A 39 1.94 7.97 -20.34
C TYR A 39 2.77 7.67 -19.08
N ASN A 40 4.11 7.52 -19.21
CA ASN A 40 4.96 7.15 -18.08
C ASN A 40 5.47 8.40 -17.34
N THR A 41 5.90 9.41 -18.09
CA THR A 41 6.51 10.63 -17.55
C THR A 41 5.53 11.47 -16.74
N CYS A 42 4.24 11.51 -17.09
CA CYS A 42 3.22 12.20 -16.28
C CYS A 42 3.06 11.58 -14.87
N VAL A 43 3.17 10.24 -14.78
CA VAL A 43 3.11 9.52 -13.51
C VAL A 43 4.32 9.86 -12.65
N TYR A 44 5.53 9.88 -13.23
CA TYR A 44 6.73 10.23 -12.50
C TYR A 44 6.78 11.71 -12.10
N ALA A 45 6.29 12.62 -12.94
CA ALA A 45 6.14 14.03 -12.59
C ALA A 45 5.21 14.21 -11.39
N THR A 46 4.04 13.57 -11.42
CA THR A 46 3.08 13.62 -10.31
C THR A 46 3.67 13.04 -9.02
N ALA A 47 4.34 11.88 -9.11
CA ALA A 47 5.03 11.27 -7.98
C ALA A 47 6.14 12.17 -7.42
N ALA A 48 6.90 12.85 -8.28
CA ALA A 48 7.94 13.78 -7.86
C ALA A 48 7.37 14.97 -7.08
N ALA A 49 6.24 15.52 -7.50
CA ALA A 49 5.55 16.58 -6.75
C ALA A 49 5.10 16.09 -5.36
N ALA A 50 4.53 14.89 -5.27
CA ALA A 50 4.15 14.28 -3.99
C ALA A 50 5.35 14.02 -3.07
N ILE A 51 6.45 13.50 -3.62
CA ILE A 51 7.72 13.27 -2.89
C ILE A 51 8.29 14.59 -2.37
N ALA A 52 8.25 15.67 -3.17
CA ALA A 52 8.71 16.99 -2.76
C ALA A 52 7.90 17.50 -1.55
N GLY A 53 6.56 17.45 -1.64
CA GLY A 53 5.68 17.85 -0.54
C GLY A 53 5.93 17.03 0.73
N MET A 54 6.03 15.71 0.60
CA MET A 54 6.31 14.81 1.73
C MET A 54 7.68 15.10 2.37
N SER A 55 8.72 15.33 1.56
CA SER A 55 10.08 15.63 2.04
C SER A 55 10.13 16.95 2.82
N ILE A 56 9.46 17.98 2.31
CA ILE A 56 9.35 19.28 2.98
C ILE A 56 8.65 19.14 4.34
N MET A 57 7.51 18.46 4.36
CA MET A 57 6.76 18.23 5.60
C MET A 57 7.57 17.39 6.59
N ALA A 58 8.28 16.38 6.09
CA ALA A 58 9.11 15.54 6.94
C ALA A 58 10.25 16.29 7.60
N ASP A 59 10.95 17.15 6.85
CA ASP A 59 12.00 18.03 7.40
C ASP A 59 11.43 18.98 8.48
N LYS A 60 10.30 19.63 8.19
CA LYS A 60 9.71 20.63 9.10
C LYS A 60 9.08 20.03 10.36
N LEU A 61 8.47 18.86 10.25
CA LEU A 61 7.77 18.20 11.36
C LEU A 61 8.64 17.14 12.06
N GLY A 62 9.88 16.93 11.61
CA GLY A 62 10.78 15.93 12.19
C GLY A 62 10.33 14.48 11.96
N ILE A 63 9.64 14.21 10.84
CA ILE A 63 9.14 12.87 10.50
C ILE A 63 10.32 11.99 10.09
N THR A 64 10.54 10.89 10.81
CA THR A 64 11.61 9.93 10.50
C THR A 64 11.14 8.49 10.64
N GLY A 65 11.86 7.55 10.00
CA GLY A 65 11.69 6.11 10.18
C GLY A 65 10.23 5.64 10.11
N PHE A 66 9.71 5.15 11.23
CA PHE A 66 8.35 4.61 11.34
C PHE A 66 7.26 5.62 10.93
N GLN A 67 7.43 6.91 11.24
CA GLN A 67 6.44 7.94 10.92
C GLN A 67 6.34 8.19 9.41
N ALA A 68 7.46 8.09 8.68
CA ALA A 68 7.43 8.19 7.21
C ALA A 68 6.62 7.03 6.60
N GLY A 69 6.72 5.83 7.16
CA GLY A 69 5.88 4.70 6.81
C GLY A 69 4.40 4.94 7.12
N ALA A 70 4.08 5.56 8.25
CA ALA A 70 2.70 5.91 8.61
C ALA A 70 2.08 6.89 7.61
N VAL A 71 2.82 7.93 7.19
CA VAL A 71 2.37 8.89 6.15
C VAL A 71 2.06 8.18 4.83
N MET A 72 2.91 7.26 4.39
CA MET A 72 2.65 6.46 3.19
C MET A 72 1.34 5.66 3.32
N TRP A 73 1.09 5.05 4.48
CA TRP A 73 -0.14 4.30 4.70
C TRP A 73 -1.39 5.18 4.73
N GLU A 74 -1.32 6.41 5.26
CA GLU A 74 -2.44 7.37 5.15
C GLU A 74 -2.76 7.68 3.68
N TYR A 75 -1.73 7.95 2.88
CA TYR A 75 -1.94 8.18 1.45
C TYR A 75 -2.57 6.96 0.77
N MET A 76 -2.10 5.74 1.05
CA MET A 76 -2.66 4.53 0.45
C MET A 76 -4.11 4.28 0.88
N ARG A 77 -4.48 4.59 2.12
CA ARG A 77 -5.87 4.50 2.60
C ARG A 77 -6.79 5.38 1.77
N GLU A 78 -6.40 6.64 1.57
CA GLU A 78 -7.22 7.61 0.83
C GLU A 78 -7.22 7.35 -0.69
N ALA A 79 -6.05 7.08 -1.28
CA ALA A 79 -5.91 6.94 -2.72
C ALA A 79 -6.46 5.59 -3.26
N HIS A 80 -6.48 4.55 -2.43
CA HIS A 80 -6.86 3.19 -2.85
C HIS A 80 -7.99 2.57 -2.02
N HIS A 81 -8.62 3.34 -1.12
CA HIS A 81 -9.71 2.87 -0.24
C HIS A 81 -9.33 1.59 0.52
N ILE A 82 -8.11 1.55 1.09
CA ILE A 82 -7.63 0.40 1.85
C ILE A 82 -8.23 0.44 3.26
N GLU A 83 -9.26 -0.38 3.50
CA GLU A 83 -9.98 -0.41 4.78
C GLU A 83 -9.55 -1.54 5.73
N TYR A 84 -8.79 -2.52 5.22
CA TYR A 84 -8.45 -3.75 5.94
C TYR A 84 -6.95 -3.88 6.21
N PRO A 85 -6.53 -4.67 7.22
CA PRO A 85 -5.13 -4.96 7.46
C PRO A 85 -4.43 -5.39 6.18
N SER A 86 -3.39 -4.64 5.82
CA SER A 86 -2.72 -4.75 4.53
C SER A 86 -1.21 -4.78 4.72
N ARG A 87 -0.51 -5.34 3.74
CA ARG A 87 0.96 -5.36 3.70
C ARG A 87 1.47 -5.22 2.28
N LEU A 88 2.66 -4.66 2.16
CA LEU A 88 3.42 -4.64 0.91
C LEU A 88 4.38 -5.83 0.89
N LEU A 89 4.47 -6.49 -0.26
CA LEU A 89 5.37 -7.62 -0.49
C LEU A 89 6.39 -7.26 -1.57
N THR A 90 7.66 -7.52 -1.29
CA THR A 90 8.76 -7.29 -2.23
C THR A 90 9.24 -8.63 -2.77
N TYR A 91 8.73 -9.07 -3.92
CA TYR A 91 9.01 -10.41 -4.45
C TYR A 91 10.51 -10.72 -4.64
N GLY A 92 11.38 -9.72 -4.75
CA GLY A 92 12.84 -9.93 -4.70
C GLY A 92 13.32 -10.62 -3.41
N ASP A 93 12.60 -10.45 -2.30
CA ASP A 93 12.88 -11.15 -1.04
C ASP A 93 12.74 -12.67 -1.16
N MET A 94 11.98 -13.18 -2.13
CA MET A 94 11.86 -14.62 -2.36
C MET A 94 13.17 -15.27 -2.80
N LEU A 95 14.15 -14.49 -3.27
CA LEU A 95 15.50 -14.97 -3.57
C LEU A 95 16.26 -15.40 -2.30
N TYR A 96 15.77 -15.05 -1.12
CA TYR A 96 16.46 -15.23 0.15
C TYR A 96 15.60 -16.04 1.14
N PRO A 97 15.98 -17.29 1.49
CA PRO A 97 15.16 -18.18 2.31
C PRO A 97 14.73 -17.61 3.67
N GLN A 98 15.55 -16.75 4.28
CA GLN A 98 15.26 -16.10 5.57
C GLN A 98 13.98 -15.23 5.53
N TYR A 99 13.57 -14.73 4.36
CA TYR A 99 12.35 -13.93 4.21
C TYR A 99 11.10 -14.75 3.90
N GLY A 100 11.20 -16.08 3.84
CA GLY A 100 10.06 -16.95 3.52
C GLY A 100 8.84 -16.75 4.42
N HIS A 101 9.04 -16.33 5.68
CA HIS A 101 7.96 -16.00 6.61
C HIS A 101 7.05 -14.89 6.08
N LYS A 102 7.57 -13.86 5.41
CA LYS A 102 6.77 -12.75 4.83
C LYS A 102 5.67 -13.24 3.89
N TYR A 103 5.84 -14.41 3.28
CA TYR A 103 4.96 -14.99 2.27
C TYR A 103 4.14 -16.18 2.75
N LYS A 104 4.52 -16.76 3.89
CA LYS A 104 3.91 -18.00 4.41
C LYS A 104 3.25 -17.83 5.76
N THR A 105 3.32 -16.65 6.37
CA THR A 105 2.70 -16.39 7.67
C THR A 105 1.76 -15.17 7.66
N ILE A 106 0.75 -15.25 8.53
CA ILE A 106 -0.06 -14.12 9.00
C ILE A 106 0.19 -13.97 10.50
N SER A 107 0.17 -12.73 11.01
CA SER A 107 0.25 -12.52 12.46
C SER A 107 -1.04 -12.97 13.13
N LYS A 108 -0.94 -13.29 14.42
CA LYS A 108 -2.11 -13.64 15.24
C LYS A 108 -3.17 -12.55 15.25
N ASP A 109 -2.79 -11.29 15.41
CA ASP A 109 -3.76 -10.18 15.42
C ASP A 109 -4.53 -10.06 14.09
N ILE A 110 -3.84 -10.24 12.96
CA ILE A 110 -4.47 -10.25 11.64
C ILE A 110 -5.38 -11.46 11.50
N TRP A 111 -4.97 -12.62 12.01
CA TRP A 111 -5.79 -13.82 11.99
C TRP A 111 -7.07 -13.64 12.80
N GLU A 112 -6.98 -13.15 14.03
CA GLU A 112 -8.13 -12.87 14.88
C GLU A 112 -9.05 -11.81 14.28
N TRP A 113 -8.48 -10.77 13.65
CA TRP A 113 -9.23 -9.77 12.91
C TRP A 113 -10.01 -10.40 11.75
N LEU A 114 -9.36 -11.27 10.97
CA LEU A 114 -9.97 -11.93 9.81
C LEU A 114 -11.15 -12.83 10.23
N GLN A 115 -11.01 -13.57 11.35
CA GLN A 115 -12.09 -14.38 11.89
C GLN A 115 -13.30 -13.54 12.32
N LYS A 116 -13.06 -12.42 13.01
CA LYS A 116 -14.12 -11.48 13.42
C LYS A 116 -14.83 -10.88 12.22
N GLU A 117 -14.08 -10.46 11.21
CA GLU A 117 -14.65 -9.85 10.01
C GLU A 117 -15.44 -10.87 9.17
N ALA A 118 -14.95 -12.10 9.03
CA ALA A 118 -15.69 -13.17 8.35
C ALA A 118 -17.02 -13.47 9.05
N ARG A 119 -17.01 -13.58 10.39
CA ARG A 119 -18.23 -13.77 11.20
C ARG A 119 -19.22 -12.62 10.98
N ARG A 120 -18.76 -11.36 11.10
CA ARG A 120 -19.58 -10.17 10.89
C ARG A 120 -20.25 -10.17 9.52
N LYS A 121 -19.50 -10.43 8.44
CA LYS A 121 -20.05 -10.47 7.08
C LYS A 121 -21.08 -11.58 6.88
N LEU A 122 -20.86 -12.76 7.48
CA LEU A 122 -21.81 -13.88 7.43
C LEU A 122 -23.12 -13.55 8.15
N ASP A 123 -23.03 -12.90 9.31
CA ASP A 123 -24.19 -12.49 10.11
C ASP A 123 -24.97 -11.37 9.43
N GLU A 124 -24.27 -10.38 8.86
CA GLU A 124 -24.89 -9.30 8.10
C GLU A 124 -25.60 -9.79 6.85
N ASP A 125 -25.02 -10.75 6.11
CA ASP A 125 -25.69 -11.34 4.96
C ASP A 125 -26.87 -12.24 5.38
N GLY A 126 -26.72 -13.00 6.46
CA GLY A 126 -27.78 -13.86 7.01
C GLY A 126 -28.97 -13.09 7.60
N ALA A 127 -28.79 -11.84 7.99
CA ALA A 127 -29.84 -10.97 8.52
C ALA A 127 -30.68 -10.27 7.42
N LYS A 128 -30.30 -10.38 6.14
CA LYS A 128 -31.03 -9.77 5.02
C LYS A 128 -32.24 -10.63 4.66
N GLU A 129 -33.32 -9.97 4.23
CA GLU A 129 -34.49 -10.66 3.66
C GLU A 129 -34.10 -11.51 2.44
N GLU A 130 -33.18 -11.00 1.63
CA GLU A 130 -32.57 -11.69 0.50
C GLU A 130 -31.03 -11.67 0.64
N PRO A 131 -30.43 -12.73 1.20
CA PRO A 131 -28.98 -12.89 1.23
C PRO A 131 -28.39 -12.93 -0.18
N PHE A 132 -27.28 -12.23 -0.40
CA PHE A 132 -26.66 -12.07 -1.73
C PHE A 132 -25.32 -12.82 -1.86
N MET A 133 -24.76 -13.31 -0.74
CA MET A 133 -23.49 -14.05 -0.75
C MET A 133 -23.67 -15.42 -1.40
N VAL A 134 -22.90 -15.68 -2.44
CA VAL A 134 -22.87 -16.99 -3.11
C VAL A 134 -22.35 -18.07 -2.15
N GLN A 135 -22.92 -19.28 -2.23
CA GLN A 135 -22.64 -20.38 -1.30
C GLN A 135 -21.14 -20.69 -1.14
N SER A 136 -20.37 -20.69 -2.24
CA SER A 136 -18.92 -20.96 -2.17
C SER A 136 -18.14 -19.94 -1.35
N VAL A 137 -18.56 -18.67 -1.35
CA VAL A 137 -17.97 -17.60 -0.53
C VAL A 137 -18.36 -17.79 0.94
N ARG A 138 -19.63 -18.14 1.18
CA ARG A 138 -20.15 -18.43 2.52
C ARG A 138 -19.42 -19.62 3.15
N ASP A 139 -19.26 -20.71 2.41
CA ASP A 139 -18.53 -21.90 2.85
C ASP A 139 -17.08 -21.55 3.17
N HIS A 140 -16.41 -20.78 2.29
CA HIS A 140 -15.05 -20.34 2.54
C HIS A 140 -14.93 -19.47 3.82
N MET A 141 -15.79 -18.47 3.99
CA MET A 141 -15.79 -17.65 5.20
C MET A 141 -16.09 -18.46 6.46
N GLN A 142 -16.96 -19.47 6.37
CA GLN A 142 -17.23 -20.36 7.49
C GLN A 142 -15.99 -21.15 7.89
N THR A 143 -15.18 -21.64 6.93
CA THR A 143 -13.91 -22.31 7.27
C THR A 143 -12.95 -21.40 8.04
N ILE A 144 -12.91 -20.10 7.71
CA ILE A 144 -12.12 -19.10 8.45
C ILE A 144 -12.63 -18.96 9.89
N VAL A 145 -13.96 -18.82 10.06
CA VAL A 145 -14.60 -18.76 11.39
C VAL A 145 -14.28 -20.02 12.21
N ASP A 146 -14.29 -21.19 11.57
CA ASP A 146 -14.01 -22.49 12.20
C ASP A 146 -12.53 -22.71 12.54
N GLY A 147 -11.66 -21.75 12.24
CA GLY A 147 -10.25 -21.79 12.63
C GLY A 147 -9.31 -22.29 11.53
N ILE A 148 -9.80 -22.52 10.31
CA ILE A 148 -8.98 -23.01 9.19
C ILE A 148 -8.31 -21.82 8.51
N VAL A 149 -6.99 -21.77 8.61
CA VAL A 149 -6.18 -20.69 8.03
C VAL A 149 -6.17 -20.82 6.49
N PRO A 150 -6.55 -19.77 5.74
CA PRO A 150 -6.70 -19.87 4.30
C PRO A 150 -5.35 -19.85 3.56
N PHE A 151 -5.38 -20.32 2.31
CA PHE A 151 -4.28 -20.23 1.32
C PHE A 151 -2.92 -20.80 1.77
N GLY A 152 -2.90 -21.73 2.72
CA GLY A 152 -1.67 -22.39 3.19
C GLY A 152 -0.79 -21.51 4.09
N TYR A 153 -1.33 -20.39 4.58
CA TYR A 153 -0.64 -19.58 5.58
C TYR A 153 -0.53 -20.30 6.93
N LYS A 154 0.48 -19.93 7.70
CA LYS A 154 0.64 -20.31 9.11
C LYS A 154 0.47 -19.08 10.00
N VAL A 155 -0.19 -19.26 11.14
CA VAL A 155 -0.27 -18.19 12.14
C VAL A 155 1.03 -18.16 12.94
N LYS A 156 1.57 -16.97 13.17
CA LYS A 156 2.74 -16.74 14.01
C LYS A 156 2.46 -15.59 14.97
N GLU A 157 3.01 -15.66 16.17
CA GLU A 157 3.05 -14.52 17.09
C GLU A 157 3.79 -13.35 16.42
N GLY A 158 3.28 -12.14 16.68
CA GLY A 158 3.79 -10.88 16.12
C GLY A 158 5.19 -10.53 16.59
#